data_AF-A0A357B4K1-F1
#
_entry.id   AF-A0A357B4K1-F1
#
_cell.length_a   1.000
_cell.length_b   1.000
_cell.length_c   1.000
_cell.angle_alpha   90.00
_cell.angle_beta   90.00
_cell.angle_gamma   90.00
#
_symmetry.space_group_name_H-M   'P 1'
#
loop_
_entity.id
_entity.type
_entity.pdbx_description
1 polymer ?
#
loop_
_entity_poly.entity_id
_entity_poly.type
_entity_poly.pdbx_seq_one_letter_code
_entity_poly.pdbx_strand_id
1 'polypeptide(L)' 'GDDDQSIYKFRGATIENILNFEKQYAGCRTIRLEQNYRSTGHILEAANALIGNNTERKGKTLWTNAGA' A
#
# COMPACT_ATOMS: atom_id res chain seq x y z
N GLY A 1 0.86 -3.84 7.45
CA GLY A 1 1.48 -2.53 7.15
C GLY A 1 1.14 -2.13 5.74
N ASP A 2 1.86 -1.14 5.21
CA ASP A 2 1.71 -0.67 3.82
C ASP A 2 3.08 -0.68 3.13
N ASP A 3 3.23 -1.50 2.09
CA ASP A 3 4.46 -1.63 1.32
C ASP A 3 4.82 -0.33 0.59
N ASP A 4 3.81 0.41 0.12
CA ASP A 4 3.98 1.72 -0.54
C ASP A 4 4.50 2.81 0.42
N GLN A 5 4.49 2.57 1.75
CA GLN A 5 4.95 3.51 2.78
C GLN A 5 6.27 3.07 3.46
N SER A 6 6.98 2.10 2.89
CA SER A 6 8.25 1.62 3.44
C SER A 6 9.42 2.56 3.10
N ILE A 7 9.72 3.53 3.97
CA ILE A 7 10.76 4.56 3.74
C ILE A 7 12.08 4.35 4.50
N TYR A 8 12.18 3.35 5.37
CA TYR A 8 13.36 3.16 6.26
C TYR A 8 14.36 2.11 5.77
N LYS A 9 14.43 1.86 4.45
CA LYS A 9 15.40 0.89 3.87
C LYS A 9 16.84 1.18 4.28
N PHE A 10 17.22 2.46 4.36
CA PHE A 10 18.55 2.91 4.80
C PHE A 10 18.90 2.54 6.25
N ARG A 11 17.92 2.14 7.07
CA ARG A 11 18.09 1.65 8.45
C ARG A 11 17.92 0.14 8.57
N GLY A 12 17.92 -0.58 7.44
CA GLY A 12 17.77 -2.03 7.40
C GLY A 12 16.32 -2.53 7.37
N ALA A 13 15.32 -1.66 7.16
CA ALA A 13 13.97 -2.14 6.92
C ALA A 13 13.88 -2.87 5.57
N THR A 14 13.26 -4.04 5.54
CA THR A 14 13.02 -4.81 4.31
C THR A 14 11.53 -4.93 4.02
N ILE A 15 11.15 -4.60 2.78
CA ILE A 15 9.78 -4.74 2.25
C ILE A 15 9.39 -6.21 2.08
N GLU A 16 10.37 -7.12 2.00
CA GLU A 16 10.14 -8.55 1.85
C GLU A 16 9.34 -9.15 3.02
N ASN A 17 9.46 -8.57 4.22
CA ASN A 17 8.70 -9.01 5.38
C ASN A 17 7.19 -8.98 5.15
N ILE A 18 6.68 -7.92 4.50
CA ILE A 18 5.24 -7.80 4.22
C ILE A 18 4.85 -8.58 2.96
N LEU A 19 5.72 -8.63 1.95
CA LEU A 19 5.46 -9.35 0.70
C LEU A 19 5.43 -10.87 0.90
N ASN A 20 6.26 -11.40 1.79
CA ASN A 20 6.36 -12.84 2.06
C ASN A 20 5.45 -13.33 3.20
N PHE A 21 4.68 -12.45 3.84
CA PHE A 21 3.86 -12.81 5.00
C PHE A 21 2.91 -13.98 4.72
N GLU A 22 2.22 -13.98 3.58
CA GLU A 22 1.29 -15.05 3.18
C GLU A 22 1.99 -16.39 2.91
N LYS A 23 3.25 -16.35 2.50
CA LYS A 23 4.06 -17.56 2.29
C LYS A 23 4.57 -18.13 3.62
N GLN A 24 4.97 -17.26 4.55
CA GLN A 24 5.49 -17.66 5.86
C GLN A 24 4.38 -18.20 6.78
N TYR A 25 3.19 -17.61 6.72
CA TYR A 25 2.06 -17.96 7.57
C TYR A 25 0.93 -18.55 6.72
N ALA A 26 1.11 -19.82 6.34
CA ALA A 26 0.10 -20.54 5.57
C ALA A 26 -1.26 -20.52 6.28
N GLY A 27 -2.32 -20.19 5.55
CA GLY A 27 -3.68 -20.07 6.09
C GLY A 27 -3.98 -18.73 6.75
N CYS A 28 -3.08 -17.74 6.70
CA CYS A 28 -3.40 -16.41 7.18
C CYS A 28 -4.53 -15.78 6.35
N ARG A 29 -5.39 -15.00 7.01
CA ARG A 29 -6.40 -14.21 6.33
C ARG A 29 -5.83 -12.85 5.98
N THR A 30 -5.86 -12.50 4.69
CA THR A 30 -5.50 -11.16 4.23
C THR A 30 -6.75 -10.29 4.13
N ILE A 31 -6.67 -9.08 4.70
CA ILE A 31 -7.71 -8.05 4.62
C ILE A 31 -7.07 -6.80 4.06
N ARG A 32 -7.67 -6.22 3.02
CA ARG A 32 -7.20 -4.99 2.36
C ARG A 32 -8.15 -3.86 2.69
N LEU A 33 -7.61 -2.78 3.24
CA LEU A 33 -8.35 -1.55 3.53
C LEU A 33 -8.01 -0.53 2.45
N GLU A 34 -8.92 -0.33 1.50
CA GLU A 34 -8.67 0.50 0.31
C GLU A 34 -9.45 1.81 0.32
N GLN A 35 -10.44 1.95 1.19
CA GLN A 35 -11.12 3.22 1.38
C GLN A 35 -10.24 4.14 2.24
N ASN A 36 -9.83 5.25 1.65
CA ASN A 36 -9.15 6.35 2.31
C ASN A 36 -10.19 7.32 2.87
N TYR A 37 -10.11 7.58 4.17
CA TYR A 37 -11.00 8.50 4.89
C TYR A 37 -10.34 9.85 5.21
N ARG A 38 -9.11 10.08 4.73
CA ARG A 38 -8.30 11.26 5.05
C ARG A 38 -8.30 12.29 3.92
N SER A 39 -8.10 11.83 2.69
CA SER A 39 -7.84 12.67 1.52
C SER A 39 -9.05 12.70 0.58
N THR A 40 -9.18 13.80 -0.16
CA THR A 40 -10.16 13.95 -1.25
C THR A 40 -9.72 13.22 -2.51
N GLY A 41 -10.63 13.10 -3.48
CA GLY A 41 -10.42 12.38 -4.74
C GLY A 41 -9.17 12.84 -5.49
N HIS A 42 -9.00 14.15 -5.68
CA HIS A 42 -7.87 14.71 -6.42
C HIS A 42 -6.50 14.36 -5.82
N ILE A 43 -6.37 14.41 -4.50
CA ILE A 43 -5.13 14.04 -3.81
C ILE A 43 -4.86 12.55 -3.99
N LEU A 44 -5.91 11.73 -3.88
CA LEU A 44 -5.78 10.29 -3.95
C LEU A 44 -5.46 9.80 -5.36
N GLU A 45 -6.04 10.43 -6.38
CA GLU A 45 -5.73 10.20 -7.79
C GLU A 45 -4.26 10.48 -8.08
N ALA A 46 -3.75 11.65 -7.65
CA ALA A 46 -2.35 11.99 -7.82
C ALA A 46 -1.42 10.98 -7.12
N ALA A 47 -1.76 10.58 -5.89
CA ALA A 47 -0.98 9.58 -5.14
C ALA A 47 -0.98 8.20 -5.83
N ASN A 48 -2.15 7.72 -6.27
CA ASN A 48 -2.30 6.45 -7.00
C ASN A 48 -1.52 6.45 -8.33
N ALA A 49 -1.57 7.56 -9.07
CA ALA A 49 -0.84 7.71 -10.32
C ALA A 49 0.67 7.68 -10.11
N LEU A 50 1.18 8.38 -9.08
CA LEU A 50 2.60 8.39 -8.74
C LEU A 50 3.09 6.99 -8.37
N ILE A 51 2.42 6.33 -7.42
CA ILE A 51 2.85 5.02 -6.89
C ILE A 51 2.70 3.89 -7.93
N GLY A 52 1.86 4.07 -8.94
CA GLY A 52 1.72 3.15 -10.07
C GLY A 52 3.01 2.92 -10.87
N ASN A 53 3.99 3.83 -10.76
CA ASN A 53 5.29 3.71 -11.43
C ASN A 53 6.28 2.77 -10.71
N ASN A 54 5.97 2.31 -9.49
CA ASN A 54 6.85 1.41 -8.74
C ASN A 54 6.59 -0.06 -9.09
N THR A 55 7.67 -0.84 -9.29
CA THR A 55 7.61 -2.24 -9.75
C THR A 55 7.48 -3.27 -8.61
N GLU A 56 8.02 -2.99 -7.43
CA GLU A 56 8.05 -3.92 -6.28
C GLU A 56 6.95 -3.59 -5.28
N ARG A 57 5.70 -3.96 -5.61
CA ARG A 57 4.54 -3.74 -4.74
C ARG A 57 3.55 -4.89 -4.76
N LYS A 58 2.84 -5.08 -3.64
CA LYS A 58 1.70 -5.99 -3.54
C LYS A 58 0.50 -5.49 -4.35
N GLY A 59 0.52 -4.19 -4.68
CA GLY A 59 -0.43 -3.51 -5.55
C GLY A 59 -1.76 -3.27 -4.87
N LYS A 60 -2.17 -2.00 -4.79
CA LYS A 60 -3.48 -1.57 -4.33
C LYS A 60 -3.85 -0.22 -4.92
N THR A 61 -5.15 0.04 -5.00
CA THR A 61 -5.70 1.31 -5.43
C THR A 61 -6.56 1.83 -4.30
N LEU A 62 -6.23 3.01 -3.77
CA LEU A 62 -7.04 3.63 -2.73
C LEU A 62 -8.17 4.43 -3.38
N TRP A 63 -9.35 4.45 -2.76
CA TRP A 63 -10.51 5.26 -3.18
C TRP A 63 -11.10 6.05 -2.01
N THR A 64 -11.89 7.08 -2.27
CA THR A 64 -12.50 7.92 -1.20
C THR A 64 -13.93 8.34 -1.56
N ASN A 65 -14.74 8.56 -0.54
CA ASN A 65 -16.09 9.15 -0.65
C ASN A 65 -16.11 10.64 -0.30
N ALA A 66 -14.96 11.26 0.00
CA ALA A 66 -14.88 12.64 0.49
C ALA A 66 -15.05 13.71 -0.62
N GLY A 67 -15.68 13.37 -1.75
CA GLY A 67 -15.76 14.23 -2.93
C GLY A 67 -14.44 14.32 -3.68
N ALA A 68 -14.42 15.16 -4.73
CA ALA A 68 -13.23 15.47 -5.51
C ALA A 68 -12.21 16.28 -4.67
#